data_AF-A0A1A9ZV77-F1
#
_entry.id   AF-A0A1A9ZV77-F1
#
_cell.length_a   1.000
_cell.length_b   1.000
_cell.length_c   1.000
_cell.angle_alpha   90.00
_cell.angle_beta   90.00
_cell.angle_gamma   90.00
#
_symmetry.space_group_name_H-M   'P 1'
#
loop_
_entity.id
_entity.type
_entity.pdbx_description
1 polymer ?
#
loop_
_entity_poly.entity_id
_entity_poly.type
_entity_poly.pdbx_seq_one_letter_code
_entity_poly.pdbx_strand_id
1 'polypeptide(L)'
;MEFSPNLMKISTPPTRGFYYALFLYREQLQRCRKKPYKIAAIKFNLTEALVKKTLTNVYNCSSDDLEFLSRGTVYKNKLKNHLISLRNNYRMQKTKEQAKCKAKMTPTAATTQQIKQIKETSGCQPTLKRKVSRQLWPKKEDGHQEKRYKVDDEKAKKTC
;
A
#
# COMPACT_ATOMS: atom_id res chain seq x y z
N MET A 1 1.35 -36.84 -21.73
CA MET A 1 1.95 -35.66 -22.41
C MET A 1 3.03 -35.13 -21.50
N GLU A 2 4.22 -35.68 -21.66
CA GLU A 2 5.42 -35.42 -20.85
C GLU A 2 6.10 -34.13 -21.36
N PHE A 3 6.07 -33.05 -20.58
CA PHE A 3 6.95 -31.90 -20.83
C PHE A 3 8.29 -32.18 -20.15
N SER A 4 9.24 -32.75 -20.90
CA SER A 4 10.65 -32.77 -20.50
C SER A 4 11.35 -31.49 -20.97
N PRO A 5 11.79 -30.58 -20.08
CA PRO A 5 12.68 -29.50 -20.49
C PRO A 5 14.10 -30.06 -20.53
N ASN A 6 14.53 -30.47 -21.72
CA ASN A 6 15.93 -30.74 -22.00
C ASN A 6 16.70 -29.41 -21.93
N LEU A 7 17.17 -29.05 -20.73
CA LEU A 7 18.08 -27.93 -20.51
C LEU A 7 19.47 -28.33 -21.02
N MET A 8 19.64 -28.32 -22.34
CA MET A 8 20.96 -28.45 -22.94
C MET A 8 21.84 -27.30 -22.47
N LYS A 9 22.88 -27.67 -21.71
CA LYS A 9 24.22 -27.08 -21.62
C LYS A 9 24.38 -25.74 -22.35
N ILE A 10 24.26 -24.64 -21.61
CA ILE A 10 24.64 -23.30 -22.06
C ILE A 10 26.17 -23.21 -21.98
N SER A 11 26.88 -23.86 -22.92
CA SER A 11 28.34 -23.83 -23.01
C SER A 11 28.88 -22.72 -23.93
N THR A 12 28.00 -21.96 -24.58
CA THR A 12 28.38 -20.86 -25.48
C THR A 12 28.27 -19.52 -24.76
N PRO A 13 29.21 -18.58 -24.98
CA PRO A 13 29.18 -17.27 -24.34
C PRO A 13 27.84 -16.58 -24.65
N PRO A 14 27.15 -15.97 -23.66
CA PRO A 14 25.80 -15.51 -23.90
C PRO A 14 25.84 -14.34 -24.89
N THR A 15 25.19 -14.52 -26.03
CA THR A 15 25.11 -13.50 -27.08
C THR A 15 24.31 -12.30 -26.56
N ARG A 16 24.51 -11.09 -27.09
CA ARG A 16 23.73 -9.88 -26.69
C ARG A 16 22.22 -10.12 -26.68
N GLY A 17 21.69 -10.93 -27.60
CA GLY A 17 20.28 -11.33 -27.65
C GLY A 17 19.81 -12.17 -26.46
N PHE A 18 20.67 -13.04 -25.90
CA PHE A 18 20.33 -13.83 -24.71
C PHE A 18 20.18 -12.95 -23.47
N TYR A 19 21.10 -11.99 -23.28
CA TYR A 19 20.99 -11.03 -22.18
C TYR A 19 19.75 -10.15 -22.30
N TYR A 20 19.41 -9.74 -23.52
CA TYR A 20 18.19 -8.97 -23.77
C TYR A 20 16.92 -9.79 -23.50
N ALA A 21 16.88 -11.05 -23.94
CA ALA A 21 15.77 -11.97 -23.64
C ALA A 21 15.62 -12.20 -22.12
N LEU A 22 16.72 -12.40 -21.39
CA LEU A 22 16.71 -12.50 -19.93
C LEU A 22 16.22 -11.21 -19.27
N PHE A 23 16.63 -10.04 -19.77
CA PHE A 23 16.16 -8.75 -19.27
C PHE A 23 14.63 -8.61 -19.43
N LEU A 24 14.11 -8.86 -20.63
CA LEU A 24 12.67 -8.82 -20.91
C LEU A 24 11.89 -9.82 -20.04
N TYR A 25 12.40 -11.04 -19.89
CA TYR A 25 11.78 -12.05 -19.04
C TYR A 25 11.71 -11.59 -17.57
N ARG A 26 12.80 -11.04 -17.04
CA ARG A 26 12.83 -10.48 -15.67
C ARG A 26 11.89 -9.30 -15.51
N GLU A 27 11.83 -8.42 -16.50
CA GLU A 27 10.91 -7.27 -16.49
C GLU A 27 9.45 -7.74 -16.49
N GLN A 28 9.13 -8.77 -17.27
CA GLN A 28 7.80 -9.36 -17.32
C GLN A 28 7.42 -10.04 -16.00
N LEU A 29 8.34 -10.80 -15.40
CA LEU A 29 8.15 -11.37 -14.06
C LEU A 29 7.89 -10.28 -13.00
N GLN A 30 8.62 -9.16 -13.08
CA GLN A 30 8.39 -8.02 -12.21
C GLN A 30 6.99 -7.44 -12.43
N ARG A 31 6.53 -7.23 -13.68
CA ARG A 31 5.17 -6.77 -14.00
C ARG A 31 4.07 -7.63 -13.37
N CYS A 32 4.17 -8.96 -13.48
CA CYS A 32 3.22 -9.88 -12.87
C CYS A 32 3.23 -9.78 -11.33
N ARG A 33 4.39 -9.51 -10.73
CA ARG A 33 4.54 -9.29 -9.29
C ARG A 33 4.11 -7.90 -8.82
N LYS A 34 3.72 -6.95 -9.70
CA LYS A 34 3.37 -5.56 -9.33
C LYS A 34 2.07 -5.40 -8.55
N LYS A 35 1.19 -6.41 -8.52
CA LYS A 35 -0.13 -6.32 -7.87
C LYS A 35 -0.31 -7.31 -6.71
N PRO A 36 0.66 -7.44 -5.78
CA PRO A 36 0.59 -8.43 -4.71
C PRO A 36 -0.61 -8.18 -3.80
N TYR A 37 -0.95 -6.91 -3.57
CA TYR A 37 -2.11 -6.51 -2.77
C TYR A 37 -3.44 -6.93 -3.41
N LYS A 38 -3.64 -6.70 -4.70
CA LYS A 38 -4.90 -7.05 -5.39
C LYS A 38 -5.12 -8.57 -5.39
N ILE A 39 -4.06 -9.34 -5.65
CA ILE A 39 -4.13 -10.80 -5.63
C ILE A 39 -4.45 -11.30 -4.22
N ALA A 40 -3.77 -10.79 -3.20
CA ALA A 40 -4.03 -11.15 -1.81
C ALA A 40 -5.46 -10.78 -1.37
N ALA A 41 -6.00 -9.65 -1.83
CA ALA A 41 -7.35 -9.21 -1.53
C ALA A 41 -8.41 -10.11 -2.19
N ILE A 42 -8.20 -10.52 -3.45
CA ILE A 42 -9.09 -11.46 -4.13
C ILE A 42 -9.08 -12.81 -3.41
N LYS A 43 -7.90 -13.32 -3.06
CA LYS A 43 -7.77 -14.57 -2.28
C LYS A 43 -8.50 -14.46 -0.94
N PHE A 44 -8.37 -13.32 -0.26
CA PHE A 44 -9.06 -13.09 1.01
C PHE A 44 -10.58 -13.12 0.85
N ASN A 45 -11.12 -12.39 -0.12
CA ASN A 45 -12.56 -12.34 -0.37
C ASN A 45 -13.12 -13.70 -0.77
N LEU A 46 -12.40 -14.45 -1.61
CA LEU A 46 -12.79 -15.79 -2.02
C LEU A 46 -12.82 -16.75 -0.82
N THR A 47 -11.74 -16.78 -0.02
CA THR A 47 -11.69 -17.60 1.19
C THR A 47 -12.78 -17.20 2.18
N GLU A 48 -13.02 -15.91 2.37
CA GLU A 48 -14.08 -15.43 3.25
C GLU A 48 -15.48 -15.88 2.78
N ALA A 49 -15.76 -15.78 1.49
CA ALA A 49 -17.02 -16.24 0.92
C ALA A 49 -17.21 -17.75 1.09
N LEU A 50 -16.18 -18.55 0.84
CA LEU A 50 -16.21 -20.00 1.02
C LEU A 50 -16.45 -20.38 2.49
N VAL A 51 -15.70 -19.76 3.41
CA VAL A 51 -15.86 -19.98 4.86
C VAL A 51 -17.25 -19.57 5.33
N LYS A 52 -17.80 -18.46 4.82
CA LYS A 52 -19.17 -18.03 5.15
C LYS A 52 -20.21 -19.03 4.65
N LYS A 53 -20.08 -19.52 3.42
CA LYS A 53 -20.99 -20.51 2.84
C LYS A 53 -21.01 -21.82 3.64
N THR A 54 -19.84 -22.29 4.07
CA THR A 54 -19.74 -23.48 4.92
C THR A 54 -20.29 -23.19 6.32
N LEU A 55 -20.06 -21.99 6.88
CA LEU A 55 -20.61 -21.59 8.17
C LEU A 55 -22.16 -21.51 8.17
N THR A 56 -22.78 -21.13 7.06
CA THR A 56 -24.25 -21.11 6.96
C THR A 56 -24.88 -22.50 6.93
N ASN A 57 -24.10 -23.53 6.58
CA ASN A 57 -24.56 -24.93 6.51
C ASN A 57 -24.02 -25.79 7.66
N VAL A 58 -23.66 -25.18 8.80
CA VAL A 58 -22.98 -25.88 9.92
C VAL A 58 -23.73 -27.10 10.44
N TYR A 59 -25.07 -27.09 10.36
CA TYR A 59 -25.90 -28.21 10.80
C TYR A 59 -25.77 -29.47 9.92
N ASN A 60 -25.35 -29.33 8.66
CA ASN A 60 -25.13 -30.44 7.72
C ASN A 60 -23.65 -30.57 7.30
N CYS A 61 -22.71 -29.99 8.06
CA CYS A 61 -21.30 -30.07 7.73
C CYS A 61 -20.74 -31.47 7.98
N SER A 62 -20.05 -32.01 6.97
CA SER A 62 -19.25 -33.23 7.12
C SER A 62 -18.00 -32.97 7.97
N SER A 63 -17.32 -34.03 8.42
CA SER A 63 -16.00 -33.94 9.07
C SER A 63 -14.99 -33.19 8.18
N ASP A 64 -15.05 -33.44 6.88
CA ASP A 64 -14.17 -32.81 5.90
C ASP A 64 -14.43 -31.30 5.77
N ASP A 65 -15.70 -30.88 5.89
CA ASP A 65 -16.07 -29.46 5.89
C ASP A 65 -15.59 -28.74 7.15
N LEU A 66 -15.57 -29.43 8.30
CA LEU A 66 -15.00 -28.92 9.54
C LEU A 66 -13.48 -28.72 9.42
N GLU A 67 -12.77 -29.69 8.83
CA GLU A 67 -11.35 -29.53 8.53
C GLU A 67 -11.08 -28.40 7.55
N PHE A 68 -11.91 -28.29 6.50
CA PHE A 68 -11.85 -27.19 5.54
C PHE A 68 -12.06 -25.84 6.23
N LEU A 69 -13.04 -25.73 7.12
CA LEU A 69 -13.29 -24.54 7.93
C LEU A 69 -12.09 -24.18 8.81
N SER A 70 -11.48 -25.16 9.49
CA SER A 70 -10.28 -24.97 10.31
C SER A 70 -9.12 -24.43 9.48
N ARG A 71 -8.81 -25.07 8.35
CA ARG A 71 -7.75 -24.63 7.43
C ARG A 71 -8.05 -23.26 6.83
N GLY A 72 -9.30 -23.04 6.40
CA GLY A 72 -9.78 -21.82 5.79
C GLY A 72 -9.73 -20.62 6.74
N THR A 73 -10.08 -20.80 8.01
CA THR A 73 -10.01 -19.74 9.03
C THR A 73 -8.57 -19.35 9.34
N VAL A 74 -7.66 -20.33 9.51
CA VAL A 74 -6.22 -20.07 9.66
C VAL A 74 -5.67 -19.32 8.45
N TYR A 75 -6.03 -19.76 7.24
CA TYR A 75 -5.59 -19.13 6.00
C TYR A 75 -6.12 -17.69 5.86
N LYS A 76 -7.39 -17.45 6.21
CA LYS A 76 -8.00 -16.11 6.24
C LYS A 76 -7.20 -15.15 7.14
N ASN A 77 -6.79 -15.61 8.32
CA ASN A 77 -5.99 -14.81 9.24
C ASN A 77 -4.59 -14.50 8.67
N LYS A 78 -3.95 -15.49 8.03
CA LYS A 78 -2.67 -15.28 7.32
C LYS A 78 -2.80 -14.24 6.21
N LEU A 79 -3.86 -14.31 5.40
CA LEU A 79 -4.13 -13.33 4.33
C LEU A 79 -4.41 -11.92 4.88
N LYS A 80 -5.17 -11.80 5.97
CA LYS A 80 -5.41 -10.53 6.65
C LYS A 80 -4.08 -9.89 7.09
N ASN A 81 -3.21 -10.65 7.74
CA ASN A 81 -1.90 -10.18 8.18
C ASN A 81 -1.01 -9.79 6.98
N HIS A 82 -1.06 -10.57 5.90
CA HIS A 82 -0.33 -10.25 4.67
C HIS A 82 -0.81 -8.94 4.03
N LEU A 83 -2.12 -8.70 3.97
CA LEU A 83 -2.68 -7.44 3.47
C LEU A 83 -2.28 -6.23 4.32
N ILE A 84 -2.29 -6.37 5.64
CA ILE A 84 -1.83 -5.33 6.57
C ILE A 84 -0.35 -5.03 6.32
N SER A 85 0.48 -6.07 6.22
CA SER A 85 1.91 -5.92 5.92
C SER A 85 2.16 -5.20 4.60
N LEU A 86 1.48 -5.62 3.52
CA LEU A 86 1.57 -4.97 2.21
C LEU A 86 1.17 -3.49 2.29
N ARG A 87 0.04 -3.18 2.95
CA ARG A 87 -0.43 -1.79 3.14
C ARG A 87 0.59 -0.94 3.89
N ASN A 88 1.21 -1.48 4.93
CA ASN A 88 2.24 -0.80 5.70
C ASN A 88 3.50 -0.56 4.86
N ASN A 89 3.93 -1.55 4.07
CA ASN A 89 5.07 -1.41 3.16
C ASN A 89 4.83 -0.30 2.12
N TYR A 90 3.63 -0.20 1.54
CA TYR A 90 3.28 0.90 0.63
C TYR A 90 3.36 2.27 1.31
N ARG A 91 2.87 2.39 2.56
CA ARG A 91 2.97 3.63 3.34
C ARG A 91 4.43 4.02 3.60
N MET A 92 5.26 3.06 4.00
CA MET A 92 6.67 3.29 4.28
C MET A 92 7.48 3.66 3.03
N GLN A 93 7.12 3.13 1.86
CA GLN A 93 7.76 3.54 0.60
C GLN A 93 7.44 5.01 0.28
N LYS A 94 6.16 5.42 0.42
CA LYS A 94 5.75 6.82 0.19
C LYS A 94 6.45 7.80 1.14
N THR A 95 6.59 7.46 2.43
CA THR A 95 7.29 8.34 3.37
C THR A 95 8.78 8.43 3.08
N LYS A 96 9.43 7.33 2.67
CA LYS A 96 10.84 7.33 2.24
C LYS A 96 11.06 8.19 0.99
N GLU A 97 10.15 8.15 0.02
CA GLU A 97 10.21 9.00 -1.17
C GLU A 97 10.05 10.49 -0.82
N GLN A 98 9.11 10.81 0.07
CA GLN A 98 8.92 12.17 0.56
C GLN A 98 10.12 12.69 1.37
N ALA A 99 10.72 11.84 2.21
CA ALA A 99 11.93 12.18 2.96
C ALA A 99 13.12 12.42 2.00
N LYS A 100 13.27 11.60 0.95
CA LYS A 100 14.27 11.83 -0.11
C LYS A 100 14.07 13.16 -0.83
N CYS A 101 12.83 13.55 -1.14
CA CYS A 101 12.55 14.84 -1.78
C CYS A 101 12.85 16.02 -0.85
N LYS A 102 12.52 15.90 0.44
CA LYS A 102 12.83 16.93 1.46
C LYS A 102 14.34 17.08 1.71
N ALA A 103 15.09 15.97 1.76
CA ALA A 103 16.55 15.99 1.89
C ALA A 103 17.25 16.60 0.66
N LYS A 104 16.64 16.51 -0.53
CA LYS A 104 17.13 17.18 -1.74
C LYS A 104 16.78 18.68 -1.78
N MET A 105 15.87 19.16 -0.92
CA MET A 105 15.44 20.57 -0.85
C MET A 105 16.11 21.36 0.28
N THR A 106 16.89 20.73 1.16
CA THR A 106 17.71 21.50 2.12
C THR A 106 18.85 22.17 1.34
N PRO A 107 18.97 23.50 1.36
CA PRO A 107 20.04 24.18 0.64
C PRO A 107 21.39 23.73 1.20
N THR A 108 22.28 23.29 0.32
CA THR A 108 23.66 22.92 0.65
C THR A 108 24.30 24.06 1.47
N ALA A 109 25.16 23.72 2.44
CA ALA A 109 25.79 24.72 3.32
C ALA A 109 26.44 25.89 2.55
N ALA A 110 27.00 25.62 1.37
CA ALA A 110 27.51 26.63 0.44
C ALA A 110 26.43 27.60 -0.08
N THR A 111 25.24 27.11 -0.43
CA THR A 111 24.08 27.93 -0.85
C THR A 111 23.56 28.80 0.29
N THR A 112 23.59 28.30 1.52
CA THR A 112 23.15 29.07 2.71
C THR A 112 24.09 30.23 3.01
N GLN A 113 25.40 30.06 2.80
CA GLN A 113 26.39 31.13 2.95
C GLN A 113 26.25 32.20 1.85
N GLN A 114 26.00 31.80 0.59
CA GLN A 114 25.74 32.76 -0.49
C GLN A 114 24.46 33.58 -0.27
N ILE A 115 23.37 32.97 0.23
CA ILE A 115 22.14 33.69 0.58
C ILE A 115 22.37 34.71 1.71
N LYS A 116 23.27 34.42 2.66
CA LYS A 116 23.66 35.37 3.72
C LYS A 116 24.49 36.53 3.16
N GLN A 117 25.49 36.24 2.34
CA GLN A 117 26.32 37.27 1.70
C GLN A 117 25.49 38.20 0.81
N ILE A 118 24.53 37.68 0.04
CA ILE A 118 23.63 38.50 -0.80
C ILE A 118 22.82 39.47 0.07
N LYS A 119 22.30 39.02 1.23
CA LYS A 119 21.55 39.87 2.17
C LYS A 119 22.40 40.96 2.82
N GLU A 120 23.71 40.74 2.97
CA GLU A 120 24.64 41.72 3.54
C GLU A 120 25.07 42.75 2.48
N THR A 121 25.20 42.34 1.22
CA THR A 121 25.57 43.25 0.11
C THR A 121 24.39 44.02 -0.47
N SER A 122 23.16 43.49 -0.39
CA SER A 122 21.95 44.24 -0.69
C SER A 122 21.57 45.03 0.55
N GLY A 123 21.84 46.33 0.59
CA GLY A 123 21.43 47.24 1.67
C GLY A 123 19.91 47.41 1.81
N CYS A 124 19.17 46.32 2.01
CA CYS A 124 17.77 46.33 2.38
C CYS A 124 17.68 46.62 3.88
N GLN A 125 17.49 47.90 4.19
CA GLN A 125 17.02 48.37 5.50
C GLN A 125 15.86 47.48 5.98
N PRO A 126 15.84 47.09 7.28
CA PRO A 126 14.72 46.34 7.84
C PRO A 126 13.48 47.22 7.81
N THR A 127 12.62 47.06 6.79
CA THR A 127 11.33 47.73 6.77
C THR A 127 10.56 47.28 7.99
N LEU A 128 10.19 48.24 8.83
CA LEU A 128 9.33 48.11 10.00
C LEU A 128 8.32 46.97 9.81
N LYS A 129 8.31 46.04 10.77
CA LYS A 129 7.31 44.98 10.89
C LYS A 129 5.92 45.62 10.85
N ARG A 130 5.35 45.75 9.65
CA ARG A 130 3.97 46.14 9.45
C ARG A 130 3.16 44.99 10.02
N LYS A 131 2.62 45.17 11.23
CA LYS A 131 1.53 44.34 11.76
C LYS A 131 0.33 44.57 10.85
N VAL A 132 0.33 43.96 9.67
CA VAL A 132 -0.88 43.78 8.89
C VAL A 132 -1.57 42.59 9.52
N SER A 133 -2.50 42.90 10.40
CA SER A 133 -3.53 41.97 10.84
C SER A 133 -4.22 41.43 9.59
N ARG A 134 -3.89 40.21 9.19
CA ARG A 134 -4.54 39.53 8.08
C ARG A 134 -5.88 38.97 8.58
N GLN A 135 -6.78 39.89 8.93
CA GLN A 135 -8.20 39.64 8.83
C GLN A 135 -8.58 39.66 7.35
N LEU A 136 -8.32 38.58 6.63
CA LEU A 136 -8.95 38.36 5.33
C LEU A 136 -8.92 36.89 4.93
N TRP A 137 -9.52 36.05 5.77
CA TRP A 137 -10.26 34.87 5.32
C TRP A 137 -11.42 34.71 6.30
N PRO A 138 -12.68 34.60 5.84
CA PRO A 138 -13.80 34.42 6.74
C PRO A 138 -13.63 33.09 7.47
N LYS A 139 -13.73 33.12 8.80
CA LYS A 139 -13.97 31.92 9.60
C LYS A 139 -15.23 31.26 9.07
N LYS A 140 -15.10 30.03 8.57
CA LYS A 140 -16.25 29.14 8.43
C LYS A 140 -16.47 28.47 9.77
N GLU A 141 -17.30 29.09 10.60
CA GLU A 141 -18.11 28.37 11.57
C GLU A 141 -19.37 27.95 10.81
N ASP A 142 -19.55 26.64 10.64
CA ASP A 142 -20.69 25.91 11.18
C ASP A 142 -20.84 24.54 10.51
N GLY A 143 -21.08 23.55 11.37
CA GLY A 143 -21.09 22.15 11.03
C GLY A 143 -22.19 21.76 10.05
N HIS A 144 -21.92 20.68 9.33
CA HIS A 144 -22.97 19.75 8.95
C HIS A 144 -22.49 18.33 9.25
N GLN A 145 -23.27 17.67 10.10
CA GLN A 145 -23.08 16.29 10.53
C GLN A 145 -23.10 15.35 9.32
N GLU A 146 -22.00 14.67 9.01
CA GLU A 146 -22.04 13.51 8.13
C GLU A 146 -22.15 12.23 8.96
N LYS A 147 -23.42 11.94 9.26
CA LYS A 147 -24.07 10.63 9.41
C LYS A 147 -23.17 9.46 9.79
N ARG A 148 -23.40 9.00 11.02
CA ARG A 148 -23.20 7.62 11.47
C ARG A 148 -23.70 6.64 10.40
N TYR A 149 -22.81 5.79 9.87
CA TYR A 149 -23.26 4.46 9.45
C TYR A 149 -23.35 3.61 10.72
N LYS A 150 -24.58 3.50 11.24
CA LYS A 150 -24.93 2.37 12.10
C LYS A 150 -24.83 1.12 11.24
N VAL A 151 -23.99 0.17 11.66
CA VAL A 151 -24.17 -1.22 11.27
C VAL A 151 -25.28 -1.72 12.18
N ASP A 152 -26.42 -2.01 11.59
CA ASP A 152 -27.52 -2.67 12.29
C ASP A 152 -27.10 -4.11 12.59
N ASP A 153 -26.61 -4.34 13.80
CA ASP A 153 -26.69 -5.64 14.45
C ASP A 153 -28.03 -5.69 15.19
N GLU A 154 -29.13 -5.98 14.47
CA GLU A 154 -30.35 -6.43 15.13
C GLU A 154 -30.19 -7.86 15.63
N LYS A 155 -29.82 -7.89 16.91
CA LYS A 155 -29.95 -9.00 17.83
C LYS A 155 -31.44 -9.27 18.08
N ALA A 156 -32.05 -10.12 17.25
CA ALA A 156 -33.31 -10.75 17.61
C ALA A 156 -33.10 -11.64 18.85
N LYS A 157 -33.77 -11.29 19.96
CA LYS A 157 -33.92 -12.16 21.12
C LYS A 157 -35.38 -12.15 21.57
N LYS A 158 -35.99 -13.34 21.53
CA LYS A 158 -36.99 -13.91 22.47
C LYS A 158 -38.39 -13.24 22.38
N THR A 159 -39.54 -13.93 22.46
CA THR A 159 -39.93 -15.20 23.08
C THR A 159 -41.38 -15.49 22.68
N CYS A 160 -41.71 -16.76 22.44
CA CYS A 160 -42.90 -17.46 22.95
C CYS A 160 -42.44 -18.88 23.26
#